data_AF-A0A4U2YPA4-F1
#
_entry.id   AF-A0A4U2YPA4-F1
#
_cell.length_a   1.000
_cell.length_b   1.000
_cell.length_c   1.000
_cell.angle_alpha   90.00
_cell.angle_beta   90.00
_cell.angle_gamma   90.00
#
_symmetry.space_group_name_H-M   'P 1'
#
loop_
_entity.id
_entity.type
_entity.pdbx_description
1 polymer ?
#
loop_
_entity_poly.entity_id
_entity_poly.type
_entity_poly.pdbx_seq_one_letter_code
_entity_poly.pdbx_strand_id
1 'polypeptide(L)' 'MSDTEPEYWYCLKHKTVEPREGCKNADRLGPYASQTDASRALDRVEERNEAWDNDPLWNDREDDDPRGSEDQERG' A
#
# COMPACT_ATOMS: atom_id res chain seq x y z
N MET A 1 6.45 -5.81 30.01
CA MET A 1 6.20 -7.11 29.37
C MET A 1 6.88 -7.07 28.01
N SER A 2 7.46 -8.19 27.59
CA SER A 2 8.71 -8.33 26.83
C SER A 2 8.70 -7.82 25.38
N ASP A 3 9.62 -6.89 25.08
CA ASP A 3 10.01 -6.40 23.75
C ASP A 3 11.09 -7.35 23.16
N THR A 4 10.79 -8.64 23.05
CA THR A 4 11.80 -9.66 22.64
C THR A 4 11.19 -10.78 21.79
N GLU A 5 10.04 -10.52 21.18
CA GLU A 5 9.58 -11.36 20.08
C GLU A 5 10.30 -10.90 18.82
N PRO A 6 10.86 -11.81 18.00
CA PRO A 6 11.50 -11.42 16.76
C PRO A 6 10.46 -10.78 15.83
N GLU A 7 10.60 -9.48 15.64
CA GLU A 7 9.73 -8.72 14.76
C GLU A 7 10.25 -8.87 13.31
N TYR A 8 9.41 -9.41 12.42
CA TYR A 8 9.73 -9.54 11.00
C TYR A 8 8.86 -8.60 10.18
N TRP A 9 9.44 -7.96 9.17
CA TRP A 9 8.70 -7.14 8.21
C TRP A 9 8.88 -7.67 6.80
N TYR A 10 7.84 -7.51 5.99
CA TYR A 10 7.93 -7.81 4.57
C TYR A 10 7.99 -6.52 3.77
N CYS A 11 9.05 -6.33 2.99
CA CYS A 11 9.19 -5.15 2.14
C CYS A 11 8.51 -5.36 0.78
N LEU A 12 7.59 -4.46 0.45
CA LEU A 12 6.85 -4.47 -0.81
C LEU A 12 7.72 -4.10 -2.02
N LYS A 13 8.77 -3.31 -1.81
CA LYS A 13 9.71 -2.90 -2.88
C LYS A 13 10.68 -4.00 -3.27
N HIS A 14 11.36 -4.59 -2.29
CA HIS A 14 12.37 -5.62 -2.54
C HIS A 14 11.78 -7.04 -2.56
N LYS A 15 10.50 -7.19 -2.23
CA LYS A 15 9.80 -8.47 -2.13
C LYS A 15 10.55 -9.50 -1.27
N THR A 16 11.01 -9.07 -0.10
CA THR A 16 11.79 -9.91 0.82
C THR A 16 11.46 -9.59 2.28
N VAL A 17 11.78 -10.53 3.18
CA VAL A 17 11.66 -10.31 4.63
C VAL A 17 12.87 -9.55 5.14
N GLU A 18 12.62 -8.44 5.83
CA GLU A 18 13.61 -7.53 6.40
C GLU A 18 13.43 -7.44 7.94
N PRO A 19 14.52 -7.23 8.71
CA PRO A 19 14.44 -6.87 10.12
C PRO A 19 13.94 -5.42 10.31
N ARG A 20 13.83 -4.94 11.57
CA ARG A 20 13.26 -3.59 11.86
C ARG A 20 14.03 -2.46 11.17
N GLU A 21 15.32 -2.66 11.00
CA GLU A 21 16.24 -1.79 10.27
C GLU A 21 16.18 -2.10 8.78
N GLY A 22 15.15 -1.58 8.11
CA GLY A 22 14.90 -1.81 6.69
C GLY A 22 14.23 -0.61 6.03
N CYS A 23 13.41 -0.89 5.01
CA CYS A 23 12.66 0.14 4.30
C CYS A 23 11.69 0.91 5.22
N LYS A 24 11.20 2.06 4.72
CA LYS A 24 10.23 2.90 5.45
C LYS A 24 8.97 2.10 5.81
N ASN A 25 8.32 2.44 6.93
CA ASN A 25 7.04 1.86 7.36
C ASN A 25 5.98 1.83 6.26
N ALA A 26 5.96 2.83 5.36
CA ALA A 26 4.99 2.90 4.26
C ALA A 26 5.19 1.80 3.20
N ASP A 27 6.42 1.31 3.04
CA ASP A 27 6.79 0.33 2.01
C ASP A 27 6.92 -1.10 2.58
N ARG A 28 6.49 -1.32 3.84
CA ARG A 28 6.62 -2.62 4.52
C ARG A 28 5.35 -3.03 5.26
N LEU A 29 5.17 -4.33 5.40
CA LEU A 29 4.06 -4.95 6.11
C LEU A 29 4.58 -5.63 7.37
N GLY A 30 3.86 -5.47 8.49
CA GLY A 30 4.24 -6.04 9.78
C GLY A 30 3.97 -5.07 10.94
N PRO A 31 4.42 -5.40 12.16
CA PRO A 31 5.31 -6.51 12.52
C PRO A 31 4.63 -7.89 12.49
N TYR A 32 5.35 -8.90 12.01
CA TYR A 32 4.94 -10.31 12.05
C TYR A 32 5.77 -11.07 13.08
N ALA A 33 5.13 -12.06 13.74
CA ALA A 33 5.77 -12.90 14.74
C ALA A 33 6.73 -13.96 14.15
N SER A 34 6.69 -14.17 12.83
CA SER A 34 7.49 -15.18 12.12
C SER A 34 7.87 -14.70 10.72
N GLN A 35 9.06 -15.09 10.27
CA GLN A 35 9.53 -14.90 8.90
C GLN A 35 8.60 -15.55 7.87
N THR A 36 7.96 -16.69 8.20
CA THR A 36 6.99 -17.34 7.31
C THR A 36 5.73 -16.50 7.16
N ASP A 37 5.21 -15.92 8.24
CA ASP A 37 4.05 -15.01 8.18
C ASP A 37 4.39 -13.76 7.37
N ALA A 38 5.59 -13.19 7.58
CA ALA A 38 6.08 -12.09 6.76
C ALA A 38 6.19 -12.48 5.28
N SER A 39 6.71 -13.67 4.95
CA SER A 39 6.84 -14.10 3.55
C SER A 39 5.50 -14.26 2.82
N ARG A 40 4.42 -14.59 3.56
CA ARG A 40 3.04 -14.70 3.04
C ARG A 40 2.30 -13.37 3.02
N ALA A 41 2.96 -12.27 3.40
CA ALA A 41 2.34 -10.95 3.40
C ALA A 41 2.02 -10.45 1.99
N LEU A 42 2.75 -10.89 0.96
CA LEU A 42 2.42 -10.61 -0.45
C LEU A 42 1.04 -11.12 -0.82
N ASP A 43 0.75 -12.38 -0.50
CA ASP A 43 -0.51 -13.04 -0.87
C ASP A 43 -1.70 -12.22 -0.35
N ARG A 44 -1.61 -11.68 0.87
CA ARG A 44 -2.67 -10.83 1.46
C ARG A 44 -2.77 -9.43 0.87
N VAL A 45 -1.66 -8.87 0.37
CA VAL A 45 -1.69 -7.53 -0.23
C VAL A 45 -2.23 -7.57 -1.64
N GLU A 46 -1.94 -8.63 -2.39
CA GLU A 46 -2.53 -8.84 -3.71
C GLU A 46 -4.07 -8.91 -3.60
N GLU A 47 -4.60 -9.76 -2.71
CA GLU A 47 -6.04 -9.87 -2.45
C GLU A 47 -6.69 -8.52 -2.05
N ARG A 48 -5.97 -7.72 -1.26
CA ARG A 48 -6.49 -6.42 -0.79
C ARG A 48 -6.43 -5.35 -1.88
N ASN A 49 -5.41 -5.36 -2.74
CA ASN A 49 -5.29 -4.42 -3.84
C ASN A 49 -6.38 -4.66 -4.89
N GLU A 50 -6.71 -5.91 -5.20
CA GLU A 50 -7.78 -6.25 -6.15
C GLU A 50 -9.16 -5.76 -5.68
N ALA A 51 -9.42 -5.85 -4.36
CA ALA A 51 -10.65 -5.33 -3.75
C ALA A 51 -10.71 -3.81 -3.73
N TRP A 52 -9.54 -3.15 -3.65
CA TRP A 52 -9.42 -1.69 -3.70
C TRP A 52 -9.63 -1.19 -5.14
N ASP A 53 -8.97 -1.78 -6.15
CA ASP A 53 -9.02 -1.34 -7.56
C ASP A 53 -10.43 -1.32 -8.17
N ASN A 54 -11.29 -2.23 -7.70
CA ASN A 54 -12.67 -2.35 -8.16
C ASN A 54 -13.68 -1.49 -7.39
N ASP A 55 -13.26 -0.59 -6.49
CA ASP A 55 -14.18 0.22 -5.71
C ASP A 55 -14.70 1.43 -6.53
N PRO A 56 -15.99 1.45 -6.93
CA PRO A 56 -16.55 2.55 -7.70
C PRO A 56 -16.54 3.87 -6.92
N LEU A 57 -16.49 3.84 -5.59
CA LEU A 57 -16.49 5.05 -4.76
C LEU A 57 -15.18 5.85 -4.87
N TRP A 58 -14.07 5.23 -5.29
CA TRP A 58 -12.82 5.96 -5.59
C TRP A 58 -12.69 6.32 -7.06
N ASN A 59 -13.14 5.45 -7.98
CA ASN A 59 -12.97 5.64 -9.43
C ASN A 59 -13.93 6.69 -10.01
N ASP A 60 -14.97 7.10 -9.25
CA ASP A 60 -16.00 8.08 -9.68
C ASP A 60 -15.57 9.56 -9.61
N ARG A 61 -14.28 9.91 -9.80
CA ARG A 61 -13.85 11.33 -9.79
C ARG A 61 -12.98 11.79 -10.97
N GLU A 62 -12.79 10.99 -12.01
CA GLU A 62 -11.98 11.41 -13.17
C GLU A 62 -12.76 11.70 -14.46
N ASP A 63 -14.10 11.56 -14.48
CA ASP A 63 -14.90 11.79 -15.71
C ASP A 63 -15.84 13.02 -15.69
N ASP A 64 -15.89 13.81 -14.61
CA ASP A 64 -16.72 15.04 -14.54
C ASP A 64 -15.98 16.21 -13.89
N ASP A 65 -14.90 16.71 -14.52
CA ASP A 65 -14.43 18.09 -14.27
C ASP A 65 -14.58 18.92 -15.56
N PRO A 66 -15.71 19.62 -15.74
CA PRO A 66 -15.87 20.58 -16.84
C PRO A 66 -15.15 21.91 -16.61
N ARG A 67 -14.20 22.04 -15.66
CA ARG A 67 -13.56 23.34 -15.33
C ARG A 67 -12.24 23.60 -16.06
N GLY A 68 -11.92 22.80 -17.08
CA GLY A 68 -10.73 22.96 -17.93
C GLY A 68 -10.90 23.88 -19.15
N SER A 69 -12.09 24.44 -19.41
CA SER A 69 -12.36 25.21 -20.64
C SER A 69 -13.01 26.56 -20.37
N GLU A 70 -12.29 27.50 -19.77
CA GLU A 70 -12.68 28.92 -19.82
C GLU A 70 -11.43 29.84 -19.75
N ASP A 71 -10.47 29.58 -20.64
CA ASP A 71 -9.47 30.57 -21.08
C ASP A 71 -9.67 30.85 -22.58
N GLN A 72 -10.82 31.41 -22.92
CA GLN A 72 -11.00 32.08 -24.21
C GLN A 72 -12.10 33.13 -24.02
N GLU A 73 -11.78 34.38 -24.39
CA GLU A 73 -12.75 35.46 -24.62
C GLU A 73 -13.18 36.32 -23.42
N ARG A 74 -12.25 37.14 -22.90
CA ARG A 74 -12.60 38.52 -22.55
C ARG A 74 -11.91 39.48 -23.52
N GLY A 75 -12.67 39.86 -24.56
CA GLY A 75 -12.45 41.09 -25.33
C GLY A 75 -12.99 42.32 -24.60
#